data_AF-A0A0B6YBG5-F1
#
_entry.id   AF-A0A0B6YBG5-F1
#
_cell.length_a   1.000
_cell.length_b   1.000
_cell.length_c   1.000
_cell.angle_alpha   90.00
_cell.angle_beta   90.00
_cell.angle_gamma   90.00
#
_symmetry.space_group_name_H-M   'P 1'
#
loop_
_entity.id
_entity.type
_entity.pdbx_description
1 polymer ?
#
loop_
_entity_poly.entity_id
_entity_poly.type
_entity_poly.pdbx_seq_one_letter_code
_entity_poly.pdbx_strand_id
1 'polypeptide(L)' 'ERTELTSDEVDEIVLVGGSTRIPRIIELVAKFMNKKPNTSIDPELAVVTGVSIQAGILGGMWPLTVSAVELP' A
#
# COMPACT_ATOMS: atom_id res chain seq x y z
N GLU A 1 11.33 15.00 -9.26
CA GLU A 1 10.44 15.22 -10.43
C GLU A 1 9.03 15.55 -9.95
N ARG A 2 8.28 16.40 -10.66
CA ARG A 2 6.83 16.56 -10.44
C ARG A 2 6.12 15.70 -11.48
N THR A 3 5.17 14.88 -11.05
CA THR A 3 4.27 14.14 -11.95
C THR A 3 3.33 15.13 -12.63
N GLU A 4 3.04 14.94 -13.92
CA GLU A 4 2.09 15.75 -14.69
C GLU A 4 0.62 15.39 -14.43
N LEU A 5 0.35 14.62 -13.36
CA LEU A 5 -0.98 14.15 -12.98
C LEU A 5 -1.79 15.23 -12.24
N THR A 6 -3.08 15.26 -12.54
CA THR A 6 -4.12 16.03 -11.87
C THR A 6 -4.79 15.21 -10.77
N SER A 7 -5.47 15.87 -9.83
CA SER A 7 -6.17 15.18 -8.72
C SER A 7 -7.25 14.20 -9.19
N ASP A 8 -7.84 14.46 -10.35
CA ASP A 8 -8.92 13.66 -10.91
C ASP A 8 -8.42 12.33 -11.49
N GLU A 9 -7.14 12.25 -11.85
CA GLU A 9 -6.48 11.03 -12.37
C GLU A 9 -6.06 10.06 -11.27
N VAL A 10 -6.19 10.44 -9.99
CA VAL A 10 -5.84 9.56 -8.86
C VAL A 10 -7.00 8.63 -8.57
N ASP A 11 -6.90 7.33 -8.88
CA ASP A 11 -7.98 6.36 -8.66
C ASP A 11 -8.33 6.19 -7.17
N GLU A 12 -7.31 5.97 -6.34
CA GLU A 12 -7.45 5.62 -4.93
C GLU A 12 -6.44 6.37 -4.06
N ILE A 13 -6.86 6.72 -2.84
CA ILE A 13 -6.00 7.39 -1.86
C ILE A 13 -5.88 6.46 -0.66
N VAL A 14 -4.67 5.97 -0.39
CA VAL A 14 -4.38 5.13 0.79
C VAL A 14 -3.55 5.94 1.78
N LEU A 15 -3.98 5.96 3.04
CA LEU A 15 -3.26 6.65 4.11
C LEU A 15 -2.35 5.67 4.85
N VAL A 16 -1.11 6.08 5.10
CA VAL A 16 -0.08 5.26 5.74
C VAL A 16 0.57 6.03 6.90
N GLY A 17 0.87 5.33 8.00
CA GLY A 17 1.45 5.90 9.22
C GLY A 17 0.41 6.30 10.28
N GLY A 18 0.75 6.12 11.57
CA GLY A 18 -0.21 6.26 12.69
C GLY A 18 -0.84 7.65 12.85
N SER A 19 -0.13 8.71 12.49
CA SER A 19 -0.67 10.08 12.53
C SER A 19 -1.88 10.28 11.60
N THR A 20 -1.96 9.52 10.50
CA THR A 20 -3.08 9.62 9.55
C THR A 20 -4.43 9.14 10.11
N ARG A 21 -4.43 8.51 11.29
CA ARG A 21 -5.66 8.17 12.03
C ARG A 21 -6.37 9.39 12.61
N ILE A 22 -5.71 10.55 12.68
CA ILE A 22 -6.31 11.80 13.18
C ILE A 22 -7.44 12.22 12.21
N PRO A 23 -8.69 12.37 12.67
CA PRO A 23 -9.84 12.68 11.80
C PRO A 23 -9.63 13.95 10.96
N ARG A 24 -8.99 14.96 11.55
CA ARG A 24 -8.71 16.23 10.87
C ARG A 24 -7.80 16.07 9.66
N ILE A 25 -6.84 15.14 9.71
CA ILE A 25 -5.93 14.87 8.59
C ILE A 25 -6.71 14.22 7.44
N ILE A 26 -7.58 13.25 7.75
CA ILE A 26 -8.41 12.58 6.76
C ILE A 26 -9.31 13.60 6.05
N GLU A 27 -9.93 14.52 6.79
CA GLU A 27 -10.74 15.60 6.19
C GLU A 27 -9.93 16.55 5.30
N LEU A 28 -8.72 16.92 5.72
CA LEU A 28 -7.87 17.82 4.96
C LEU A 28 -7.44 17.18 3.64
N VAL A 29 -7.03 15.91 3.68
CA VAL A 29 -6.68 15.14 2.47
C VAL A 29 -7.89 14.96 1.57
N ALA A 30 -9.06 14.63 2.14
CA ALA A 30 -10.29 14.48 1.36
C ALA A 30 -10.70 15.77 0.65
N LYS A 31 -10.55 16.93 1.31
CA LYS A 31 -10.81 18.24 0.71
C LYS A 31 -9.79 18.62 -0.35
N PHE A 32 -8.51 18.31 -0.12
CA PHE A 32 -7.44 18.63 -1.04
C PHE A 32 -7.52 17.82 -2.34
N MET A 33 -7.81 16.52 -2.23
CA MET A 33 -7.88 15.60 -3.36
C MET A 33 -9.30 15.48 -3.96
N ASN A 34 -10.29 16.16 -3.35
CA ASN A 34 -11.70 16.05 -3.68
C ASN A 34 -12.24 14.59 -3.74
N LYS A 35 -11.59 13.68 -3.00
CA LYS A 35 -11.87 12.24 -3.00
C LYS A 35 -11.63 11.68 -1.61
N LYS A 36 -12.50 10.77 -1.17
CA LYS A 36 -12.41 10.16 0.16
C LYS A 36 -11.26 9.14 0.20
N PRO A 37 -10.34 9.23 1.17
CA PRO A 37 -9.32 8.22 1.37
C PRO A 37 -9.90 6.86 1.77
N ASN A 38 -9.29 5.79 1.27
CA ASN A 38 -9.56 4.42 1.69
C ASN A 38 -8.95 4.18 3.08
N THR A 39 -9.80 3.77 4.02
CA THR A 39 -9.43 3.45 5.41
C THR A 39 -9.60 1.97 5.74
N SER A 40 -9.84 1.12 4.74
CA SER A 40 -9.95 -0.34 4.90
C SER A 40 -8.60 -1.02 5.12
N ILE A 41 -7.49 -0.31 4.86
CA ILE A 41 -6.13 -0.80 5.07
C ILE A 41 -5.60 -0.29 6.41
N ASP A 42 -4.99 -1.17 7.20
CA ASP A 42 -4.29 -0.74 8.41
C ASP A 42 -3.01 0.01 8.03
N PRO A 43 -2.88 1.30 8.39
CA PRO A 43 -1.76 2.16 8.00
C PRO A 43 -0.41 1.72 8.56
N GLU A 44 -0.38 0.90 9.60
CA GLU A 44 0.86 0.38 10.21
C GLU A 44 1.27 -0.95 9.58
N LEU A 45 0.31 -1.84 9.33
CA LEU A 45 0.59 -3.15 8.74
C LEU A 45 0.91 -3.05 7.25
N ALA A 46 0.33 -2.10 6.51
CA ALA A 46 0.55 -1.94 5.07
C ALA A 46 2.05 -1.89 4.71
N VAL A 47 2.83 -1.14 5.50
CA VAL A 47 4.28 -1.00 5.27
C VAL A 47 5.00 -2.29 5.61
N VAL A 48 4.74 -2.87 6.78
CA VAL A 48 5.43 -4.08 7.25
C VAL A 48 5.17 -5.26 6.30
N THR A 49 3.94 -5.41 5.84
CA THR A 49 3.58 -6.43 4.84
C THR A 49 4.32 -6.21 3.54
N GLY A 50 4.35 -4.98 3.01
CA GLY A 50 5.09 -4.65 1.80
C GLY A 50 6.59 -4.96 1.91
N VAL A 51 7.21 -4.59 3.04
CA VAL A 51 8.63 -4.88 3.30
C VAL A 51 8.88 -6.38 3.41
N SER A 52 8.00 -7.13 4.07
CA SER A 52 8.13 -8.59 4.22
C SER A 52 8.08 -9.30 2.86
N ILE A 53 7.18 -8.85 1.97
CA ILE A 53 7.10 -9.36 0.60
C ILE A 53 8.39 -9.03 -0.17
N GLN A 54 8.85 -7.78 -0.11
CA GLN A 54 10.09 -7.37 -0.78
C GLN A 54 11.32 -8.14 -0.27
N ALA A 55 11.41 -8.38 1.04
CA ALA A 55 12.46 -9.22 1.62
C ALA A 55 12.39 -10.67 1.12
N GLY A 56 11.18 -11.24 1.01
CA GLY A 56 10.99 -12.59 0.45
C GLY A 56 11.41 -12.69 -1.02
N ILE A 57 11.14 -11.65 -1.82
CA ILE A 57 11.57 -11.58 -3.23
C ILE A 57 13.09 -11.50 -3.32
N LEU A 58 13.73 -10.59 -2.56
CA LEU A 58 15.19 -10.43 -2.55
C LEU A 58 15.91 -11.68 -2.01
N GLY A 59 15.28 -12.39 -1.06
CA GLY A 59 15.78 -13.63 -0.50
C GLY A 59 15.58 -14.86 -1.41
N GLY A 60 14.93 -14.72 -2.56
CA GLY A 60 14.62 -15.84 -3.47
C GLY A 60 13.62 -16.85 -2.89
N MET A 61 12.91 -16.49 -1.83
CA MET A 61 11.89 -17.32 -1.18
C MET A 61 10.50 -17.13 -1.82
N TRP A 62 10.30 -16.02 -2.55
CA TRP A 62 9.05 -15.68 -3.21
C TRP A 62 9.27 -15.33 -4.69
N PRO A 63 8.43 -15.80 -5.62
CA PRO A 63 7.32 -16.74 -5.41
C PRO A 63 7.83 -18.16 -5.09
N LEU A 64 7.08 -18.90 -4.27
CA LEU A 64 7.43 -20.29 -3.92
C LEU A 64 7.48 -21.13 -5.20
N THR A 65 8.67 -21.54 -5.62
CA THR A 65 8.83 -22.49 -6.71
C THR A 65 8.49 -23.89 -6.20
N VAL A 66 7.29 -24.36 -6.51
CA VAL A 66 6.92 -25.76 -6.27
C VAL A 66 7.66 -26.62 -7.29
N SER A 67 8.77 -27.23 -6.88
CA SER A 67 9.30 -28.38 -7.61
C SER A 67 8.38 -29.55 -7.34
N ALA A 68 7.61 -29.97 -8.33
CA ALA A 68 6.92 -31.25 -8.27
C ALA A 68 7.98 -32.35 -8.14
N VAL A 69 8.12 -32.92 -6.95
CA VAL A 69 8.78 -34.21 -6.78
C VAL A 69 7.75 -35.24 -7.18
N GLU A 70 7.88 -35.79 -8.39
CA GLU A 70 7.18 -37.02 -8.73
C GLU A 70 7.73 -38.12 -7.81
N LEU A 71 6.95 -38.47 -6.80
CA LEU A 71 7.23 -39.64 -5.97
C LEU A 71 6.99 -40.90 -6.82
N PRO A 72 7.92 -41.88 -6.80
CA PRO A 72 7.79 -43.13 -7.56
C PRO A 72 6.63 -44.02 -7.07
#